data_AF-A0A2E6MQL8-F1
#
_entry.id   AF-A0A2E6MQL8-F1
#
_cell.length_a   1.000
_cell.length_b   1.000
_cell.length_c   1.000
_cell.angle_alpha   90.00
_cell.angle_beta   90.00
_cell.angle_gamma   90.00
#
_symmetry.space_group_name_H-M   'P 1'
#
loop_
_entity.id
_entity.type
_entity.pdbx_description
1 polymer ?
#
loop_
_entity_poly.entity_id
_entity_poly.type
_entity_poly.pdbx_seq_one_letter_code
_entity_poly.pdbx_strand_id
1 'polypeptide(L)'
;MSELLESKWQDTKVALLEGLTGNKKSVMSATLENTRKYLAEAATAGATGAGNVATLNRVILPVIRRVMPTVIANEIVGVQPMTGPVGQIHTLRVRYADSFDDVTAGEEALSPFQIGLGYSGGGSTDKADATANLEGTAGKRLSIQILKQTVEAKTRKLSARWTFEAAQDAQAQQGIDIEAEIMAALAQEITAEIDQEVLNSLRTLAGTAESDVQYDQNAVSGTATFVGDEHAALAVMINRAANKIAQRTRRGAGNFAVVSPHTLTVLQSATTSAFARTTEGTFEAPTNTKLVGTLNGAMKVYVDAYASDSTDVLVGYKGTSEADAAAFYCPYIPLMSSGVVLDPSSFEPVVSFMTRYGYVELNNTASSLGNAADYLARVSVANVTFS
;
A
#
# COMPACT_ATOMS: atom_id res chain seq x y z
N MET A 1 2.83 -48.58 -15.31
CA MET A 1 3.88 -49.30 -14.55
C MET A 1 3.47 -50.76 -14.33
N SER A 2 3.08 -51.48 -15.40
CA SER A 2 2.69 -52.91 -15.34
C SER A 2 3.35 -53.69 -16.48
N GLU A 3 3.43 -53.11 -17.69
CA GLU A 3 4.13 -53.74 -18.83
C GLU A 3 5.66 -53.86 -18.67
N LEU A 4 6.28 -53.03 -17.82
CA LEU A 4 7.72 -53.06 -17.54
C LEU A 4 8.15 -54.17 -16.55
N LEU A 5 7.18 -54.78 -15.84
CA LEU A 5 7.43 -55.90 -14.92
C LEU A 5 7.30 -57.26 -15.62
N GLU A 6 6.54 -57.35 -16.71
CA GLU A 6 6.30 -58.61 -17.43
C GLU A 6 7.49 -59.02 -18.32
N SER A 7 8.25 -58.06 -18.86
CA SER A 7 9.41 -58.35 -19.72
C SER A 7 10.66 -58.80 -18.95
N LYS A 8 10.69 -58.70 -17.61
CA LYS A 8 11.84 -59.02 -16.74
C LYS A 8 11.55 -60.04 -15.63
N TRP A 9 10.50 -60.86 -15.79
CA TRP A 9 10.10 -61.84 -14.77
C TRP A 9 11.23 -62.80 -14.36
N GLN A 10 12.07 -63.24 -15.31
CA GLN A 10 13.16 -64.16 -15.00
C GLN A 10 14.19 -63.52 -14.05
N ASP A 11 14.53 -62.25 -14.26
CA ASP A 11 15.48 -61.53 -13.41
C ASP A 11 14.90 -61.31 -12.00
N THR A 12 13.61 -60.98 -11.91
CA THR A 12 12.92 -60.80 -10.63
C THR A 12 12.77 -62.12 -9.87
N LYS A 13 12.47 -63.22 -10.58
CA LYS A 13 12.41 -64.57 -10.00
C LYS A 13 13.76 -65.02 -9.46
N VAL A 14 14.85 -64.73 -10.16
CA VAL A 14 16.20 -65.05 -9.69
C VAL A 14 16.55 -64.25 -8.43
N ALA A 15 16.21 -62.96 -8.37
CA ALA A 15 16.41 -62.12 -7.19
C ALA A 15 15.59 -62.57 -5.97
N LEU A 16 14.31 -62.95 -6.16
CA LEU A 16 13.45 -63.43 -5.07
C LEU A 16 13.85 -64.83 -4.55
N LEU A 17 14.66 -65.55 -5.29
CA LEU A 17 15.23 -66.85 -4.90
C LEU A 17 16.67 -66.72 -4.38
N GLU A 18 17.21 -65.50 -4.27
CA GLU A 18 18.53 -65.23 -3.73
C GLU A 18 18.57 -65.58 -2.24
N GLY A 19 19.59 -66.32 -1.81
CA GLY A 19 19.73 -66.80 -0.42
C GLY A 19 19.04 -68.13 -0.10
N LEU A 20 18.25 -68.72 -1.01
CA LEU A 20 17.68 -70.07 -0.83
C LEU A 20 18.48 -71.14 -1.60
N THR A 21 18.74 -72.30 -0.97
CA THR A 21 19.46 -73.42 -1.60
C THR A 21 18.69 -74.75 -1.49
N GLY A 22 18.98 -75.67 -2.42
CA GLY A 22 18.41 -77.03 -2.44
C GLY A 22 16.89 -77.08 -2.63
N ASN A 23 16.23 -78.00 -1.92
CA ASN A 23 14.80 -78.31 -2.12
C ASN A 23 13.87 -77.11 -1.84
N LYS A 24 14.24 -76.22 -0.91
CA LYS A 24 13.47 -75.01 -0.58
C LYS A 24 13.38 -74.03 -1.76
N LYS A 25 14.47 -73.88 -2.54
CA LYS A 25 14.50 -73.05 -3.75
C LYS A 25 13.58 -73.62 -4.83
N SER A 26 13.56 -74.94 -5.00
CA SER A 26 12.71 -75.62 -5.99
C SER A 26 11.22 -75.45 -5.67
N VAL A 27 10.84 -75.67 -4.40
CA VAL A 27 9.45 -75.48 -3.95
C VAL A 27 9.02 -74.03 -4.09
N MET A 28 9.84 -73.07 -3.64
CA MET A 28 9.55 -71.64 -3.74
C MET A 28 9.43 -71.17 -5.21
N SER A 29 10.31 -71.67 -6.08
CA SER A 29 10.26 -71.42 -7.53
C SER A 29 8.98 -71.96 -8.17
N ALA A 30 8.53 -73.15 -7.76
CA ALA A 30 7.29 -73.74 -8.25
C ALA A 30 6.06 -72.97 -7.73
N THR A 31 6.04 -72.56 -6.45
CA THR A 31 4.96 -71.71 -5.92
C THR A 31 4.93 -70.35 -6.59
N LEU A 32 6.07 -69.69 -6.84
CA LEU A 32 6.11 -68.39 -7.52
C LEU A 32 5.61 -68.48 -8.98
N GLU A 33 5.95 -69.55 -9.69
CA GLU A 33 5.43 -69.76 -11.05
C GLU A 33 3.93 -70.10 -11.04
N ASN A 34 3.47 -70.88 -10.05
CA ASN A 34 2.05 -71.15 -9.86
C ASN A 34 1.27 -69.90 -9.45
N THR A 35 1.83 -69.01 -8.61
CA THR A 35 1.22 -67.73 -8.23
C THR A 35 1.15 -66.77 -9.41
N ARG A 36 2.20 -66.71 -10.25
CA ARG A 36 2.16 -65.95 -11.51
C ARG A 36 1.08 -66.49 -12.44
N LYS A 37 1.03 -67.81 -12.62
CA LYS A 37 0.04 -68.45 -13.47
C LYS A 37 -1.38 -68.23 -12.92
N TYR A 38 -1.56 -68.27 -11.60
CA TYR A 38 -2.82 -67.93 -10.94
C TYR A 38 -3.20 -66.46 -11.11
N LEU A 39 -2.26 -65.52 -11.03
CA LEU A 39 -2.52 -64.09 -11.28
C LEU A 39 -2.82 -63.81 -12.76
N ALA A 40 -2.21 -64.55 -13.68
CA ALA A 40 -2.49 -64.46 -15.12
C ALA A 40 -3.81 -65.16 -15.51
N GLU A 41 -4.19 -66.27 -14.84
CA GLU A 41 -5.46 -66.98 -15.06
C GLU A 41 -6.62 -66.38 -14.24
N ALA A 42 -6.33 -65.57 -13.20
CA ALA A 42 -7.31 -64.70 -12.52
C ALA A 42 -7.74 -63.51 -13.39
N ALA A 43 -7.10 -63.28 -14.55
CA ALA A 43 -7.68 -62.50 -15.64
C ALA A 43 -8.70 -63.37 -16.40
N THR A 44 -9.86 -63.59 -15.79
CA THR A 44 -10.93 -64.44 -16.31
C THR A 44 -11.49 -63.91 -17.64
N ALA A 45 -11.84 -64.80 -18.57
CA ALA A 45 -12.60 -64.49 -19.78
C ALA A 45 -14.00 -63.95 -19.42
N GLY A 46 -14.14 -62.62 -19.47
CA GLY A 46 -15.25 -61.88 -18.87
C GLY A 46 -14.80 -60.66 -18.06
N ALA A 47 -13.50 -60.52 -17.79
CA ALA A 47 -12.91 -59.24 -17.46
C ALA A 47 -13.11 -58.33 -18.67
N THR A 48 -13.96 -57.32 -18.54
CA THR A 48 -13.88 -56.11 -19.38
C THR A 48 -12.42 -55.68 -19.34
N GLY A 49 -11.69 -55.97 -20.41
CA GLY A 49 -10.46 -55.26 -20.68
C GLY A 49 -10.86 -53.79 -20.65
N ALA A 50 -10.29 -53.03 -19.73
CA ALA A 50 -10.26 -51.58 -19.89
C ALA A 50 -9.29 -51.29 -21.05
N GLY A 51 -9.63 -51.74 -22.26
CA GLY A 51 -8.92 -51.36 -23.47
C GLY A 51 -9.09 -49.87 -23.60
N ASN A 52 -7.98 -49.12 -23.46
CA ASN A 52 -7.94 -47.65 -23.42
C ASN A 52 -9.30 -47.01 -23.12
N VAL A 53 -9.88 -47.34 -21.95
CA VAL A 53 -10.89 -46.45 -21.38
C VAL A 53 -10.07 -45.20 -21.14
N ALA A 54 -10.26 -44.21 -22.02
CA ALA A 54 -9.48 -42.98 -22.03
C ALA A 54 -9.22 -42.62 -20.57
N THR A 55 -7.97 -42.75 -20.12
CA THR A 55 -7.61 -42.22 -18.81
C THR A 55 -8.10 -40.80 -18.90
N LEU A 56 -9.13 -40.47 -18.12
CA LEU A 56 -9.73 -39.15 -18.20
C LEU A 56 -8.60 -38.25 -17.71
N ASN A 57 -7.83 -37.70 -18.64
CA ASN A 57 -6.82 -36.72 -18.33
C ASN A 57 -7.63 -35.58 -17.77
N ARG A 58 -7.66 -35.49 -16.44
CA ARG A 58 -8.33 -34.40 -15.76
C ARG A 58 -7.52 -33.16 -16.12
N VAL A 59 -7.93 -32.49 -17.19
CA VAL A 59 -7.44 -31.16 -17.54
C VAL A 59 -8.02 -30.25 -16.47
N ILE A 60 -7.25 -30.07 -15.39
CA ILE A 60 -7.57 -29.07 -14.38
C ILE A 60 -7.24 -27.73 -15.03
N LEU A 61 -8.28 -26.93 -15.30
CA LEU A 61 -8.08 -25.54 -15.66
C LEU A 61 -7.36 -24.85 -14.49
N PRO A 62 -6.31 -24.05 -14.74
CA PRO A 62 -5.62 -23.33 -13.68
C PRO A 62 -6.59 -22.51 -12.83
N VAL A 63 -6.36 -22.49 -11.52
CA VAL A 63 -7.16 -21.66 -10.63
C VAL A 63 -6.77 -20.20 -10.82
N ILE A 64 -7.78 -19.37 -11.07
CA ILE A 64 -7.61 -17.92 -11.26
C ILE A 64 -7.65 -17.27 -9.89
N ARG A 65 -6.61 -16.46 -9.58
CA ARG A 65 -6.53 -15.66 -8.37
C ARG A 65 -6.76 -14.19 -8.68
N ARG A 66 -7.30 -13.45 -7.71
CA ARG A 66 -7.26 -11.99 -7.72
C ARG A 66 -5.95 -11.53 -7.05
N VAL A 67 -5.25 -10.58 -7.65
CA VAL A 67 -4.04 -9.99 -7.08
C VAL A 67 -4.41 -8.72 -6.33
N MET A 68 -3.94 -8.56 -5.09
CA MET A 68 -4.12 -7.32 -4.35
C MET A 68 -3.25 -6.19 -4.91
N PRO A 69 -3.72 -4.93 -4.92
CA PRO A 69 -2.90 -3.77 -5.27
C PRO A 69 -1.69 -3.60 -4.36
N THR A 70 -0.59 -3.06 -4.92
CA THR A 70 0.55 -2.66 -4.10
C THR A 70 0.19 -1.50 -3.18
N VAL A 71 0.88 -1.38 -2.05
CA VAL A 71 0.65 -0.36 -1.01
C VAL A 71 1.42 0.92 -1.35
N ILE A 72 0.83 2.10 -1.12
CA ILE A 72 1.46 3.41 -1.39
C ILE A 72 1.71 4.23 -0.13
N ALA A 73 1.13 3.86 1.01
CA ALA A 73 1.25 4.62 2.26
C ALA A 73 2.70 5.03 2.57
N ASN A 74 3.66 4.11 2.45
CA ASN A 74 5.08 4.38 2.75
C ASN A 74 5.71 5.49 1.87
N GLU A 75 5.21 5.68 0.65
CA GLU A 75 5.72 6.68 -0.29
C GLU A 75 5.15 8.08 -0.01
N ILE A 76 4.00 8.18 0.66
CA ILE A 76 3.26 9.45 0.84
C ILE A 76 3.27 9.97 2.27
N VAL A 77 3.54 9.12 3.27
CA VAL A 77 3.73 9.53 4.68
C VAL A 77 5.17 9.34 5.15
N GLY A 78 5.55 10.05 6.21
CA GLY A 78 6.86 9.88 6.85
C GLY A 78 6.89 8.59 7.67
N VAL A 79 7.97 7.82 7.58
CA VAL A 79 8.14 6.58 8.34
C VAL A 79 9.11 6.77 9.51
N GLN A 80 8.62 6.57 10.73
CA GLN A 80 9.45 6.70 11.95
C GLN A 80 9.25 5.51 12.88
N PRO A 81 10.13 4.50 12.84
CA PRO A 81 10.02 3.32 13.69
C PRO A 81 10.05 3.65 15.18
N MET A 82 9.21 2.97 15.96
CA MET A 82 9.12 3.13 17.42
C MET A 82 9.94 2.06 18.12
N THR A 83 10.70 2.44 19.15
CA THR A 83 11.45 1.48 20.01
C THR A 83 10.62 0.95 21.16
N GLY A 84 9.57 1.68 21.57
CA GLY A 84 8.64 1.29 22.62
C GLY A 84 7.18 1.51 22.19
N PRO A 85 6.21 1.06 23.00
CA PRO A 85 4.78 1.17 22.66
C PRO A 85 4.26 2.61 22.60
N VAL A 86 4.96 3.56 23.24
CA VAL A 86 4.68 5.00 23.17
C VAL A 86 5.94 5.74 22.75
N GLY A 87 5.83 6.56 21.72
CA GLY A 87 6.86 7.47 21.21
C GLY A 87 6.48 8.92 21.48
N GLN A 88 7.44 9.83 21.30
CA GLN A 88 7.20 11.27 21.42
C GLN A 88 7.82 12.00 20.24
N ILE A 89 7.03 12.84 19.60
CA ILE A 89 7.47 13.76 18.56
C ILE A 89 7.53 15.15 19.19
N HIS A 90 8.68 15.81 19.02
CA HIS A 90 8.89 17.16 19.52
C HIS A 90 8.78 18.15 18.35
N THR A 91 8.05 19.23 18.58
CA THR A 91 7.91 20.33 17.62
C THR A 91 8.44 21.60 18.26
N LEU A 92 9.16 22.41 17.48
CA LEU A 92 9.74 23.66 17.93
C LEU A 92 9.19 24.78 17.03
N ARG A 93 8.73 25.88 17.63
CA ARG A 93 8.52 27.14 16.90
C ARG A 93 9.13 28.33 17.62
N VAL A 94 9.45 29.32 16.80
CA VAL A 94 9.91 30.64 17.24
C VAL A 94 8.71 31.59 17.25
N ARG A 95 8.52 32.31 18.34
CA ARG A 95 7.42 33.26 18.54
C ARG A 95 7.94 34.64 18.88
N TYR A 96 7.18 35.66 18.54
CA TYR A 96 7.40 37.02 19.00
C TYR A 96 7.15 37.10 20.51
N ALA A 97 8.07 37.70 21.26
CA ALA A 97 7.95 37.79 22.72
C ALA A 97 7.32 39.10 23.20
N ASP A 98 7.34 40.13 22.35
CA ASP A 98 6.79 41.45 22.64
C ASP A 98 5.71 41.76 21.60
N SER A 99 4.63 42.46 21.99
CA SER A 99 3.64 42.97 21.03
C SER A 99 4.14 44.31 20.48
N PHE A 100 4.07 44.49 19.16
CA PHE A 100 4.48 45.73 18.50
C PHE A 100 3.86 45.82 17.11
N ASP A 101 3.14 46.92 16.87
CA ASP A 101 2.46 47.19 15.59
C ASP A 101 1.56 46.02 15.15
N ASP A 102 1.84 45.41 14.00
CA ASP A 102 1.13 44.26 13.44
C ASP A 102 1.44 42.92 14.12
N VAL A 103 2.33 42.90 15.12
CA VAL A 103 2.74 41.70 15.84
C VAL A 103 2.13 41.65 17.23
N THR A 104 1.47 40.54 17.55
CA THR A 104 1.08 40.22 18.93
C THR A 104 2.07 39.27 19.58
N ALA A 105 2.44 39.53 20.84
CA ALA A 105 3.25 38.60 21.62
C ALA A 105 2.61 37.19 21.65
N GLY A 106 3.41 36.17 21.36
CA GLY A 106 2.99 34.78 21.25
C GLY A 106 2.64 34.33 19.82
N GLU A 107 2.53 35.25 18.86
CA GLU A 107 2.42 34.91 17.45
C GLU A 107 3.71 34.30 16.92
N GLU A 108 3.59 33.43 15.91
CA GLU A 108 4.73 32.75 15.33
C GLU A 108 5.53 33.66 14.39
N ALA A 109 6.84 33.76 14.64
CA ALA A 109 7.75 34.61 13.86
C ALA A 109 8.13 34.05 12.49
N LEU A 110 8.04 32.72 12.32
CA LEU A 110 8.36 32.02 11.08
C LEU A 110 7.10 31.54 10.34
N SER A 111 5.94 32.12 10.65
CA SER A 111 4.67 31.78 10.01
C SER A 111 4.73 32.00 8.49
N PRO A 112 4.10 31.12 7.69
CA PRO A 112 3.98 31.29 6.25
C PRO A 112 3.08 32.46 5.86
N PHE A 113 2.08 32.80 6.69
CA PHE A 113 0.99 33.71 6.36
C PHE A 113 1.28 35.17 6.67
N GLN A 114 2.03 35.44 7.75
CA GLN A 114 2.29 36.79 8.23
C GLN A 114 3.71 36.87 8.79
N ILE A 115 4.35 38.02 8.58
CA ILE A 115 5.62 38.38 9.20
C ILE A 115 5.42 39.71 9.91
N GLY A 116 6.06 39.87 11.07
CA GLY A 116 6.13 41.13 11.77
C GLY A 116 7.00 42.14 11.02
N LEU A 117 6.37 42.93 10.16
CA LEU A 117 7.01 44.05 9.50
C LEU A 117 7.43 45.08 10.56
N GLY A 118 8.63 45.67 10.40
CA GLY A 118 9.14 46.65 11.34
C GLY A 118 9.47 46.15 12.76
N TYR A 119 9.28 44.86 13.10
CA TYR A 119 9.49 44.33 14.46
C TYR A 119 10.91 44.56 15.00
N SER A 120 11.92 44.48 14.13
CA SER A 120 13.32 44.73 14.47
C SER A 120 13.76 46.19 14.25
N GLY A 121 12.84 47.07 13.84
CA GLY A 121 13.13 48.44 13.39
C GLY A 121 12.03 49.44 13.77
N GLY A 122 11.71 50.34 12.84
CA GLY A 122 10.92 51.55 13.10
C GLY A 122 9.40 51.36 13.16
N GLY A 123 8.92 50.15 13.52
CA GLY A 123 7.50 49.81 13.68
C GLY A 123 6.63 50.29 12.53
N SER A 124 5.87 51.35 12.79
CA SER A 124 4.93 52.04 11.87
C SER A 124 5.46 52.43 10.48
N THR A 125 6.76 52.35 10.24
CA THR A 125 7.37 52.67 8.93
C THR A 125 7.79 51.45 8.13
N ASP A 126 7.71 50.25 8.72
CA ASP A 126 8.19 48.97 8.18
C ASP A 126 9.63 49.01 7.64
N LYS A 127 10.43 49.92 8.19
CA LYS A 127 11.81 50.19 7.78
C LYS A 127 12.78 50.04 8.94
N ALA A 128 14.06 50.03 8.62
CA ALA A 128 15.10 50.18 9.64
C ALA A 128 14.87 51.48 10.43
N ASP A 129 15.01 51.43 11.75
CA ASP A 129 14.93 52.61 12.59
C ASP A 129 16.21 53.45 12.50
N ALA A 130 16.13 54.72 12.84
CA ALA A 130 17.29 55.57 12.95
C ALA A 130 18.21 55.07 14.08
N THR A 131 19.52 54.99 13.82
CA THR A 131 20.50 54.48 14.81
C THR A 131 20.41 55.21 16.15
N ALA A 132 20.14 56.51 16.14
CA ALA A 132 19.98 57.32 17.36
C ALA A 132 18.83 56.84 18.26
N ASN A 133 17.78 56.22 17.70
CA ASN A 133 16.64 55.70 18.47
C ASN A 133 16.94 54.34 19.13
N LEU A 134 17.86 53.57 18.55
CA LEU A 134 18.22 52.23 19.03
C LEU A 134 19.53 52.21 19.83
N GLU A 135 20.23 53.34 19.92
CA GLU A 135 21.46 53.46 20.69
C GLU A 135 21.18 53.26 22.19
N GLY A 136 21.85 52.27 22.80
CA GLY A 136 21.65 51.91 24.21
C GLY A 136 20.36 51.14 24.53
N THR A 137 19.52 50.85 23.54
CA THR A 137 18.27 50.11 23.72
C THR A 137 18.43 48.65 23.29
N ALA A 138 17.95 47.71 24.12
CA ALA A 138 17.94 46.30 23.75
C ALA A 138 16.93 46.04 22.62
N GLY A 139 17.30 45.18 21.66
CA GLY A 139 16.40 44.77 20.58
C GLY A 139 15.17 44.01 21.10
N LYS A 140 14.11 43.98 20.27
CA LYS A 140 12.89 43.21 20.57
C LYS A 140 13.20 41.72 20.65
N ARG A 141 12.47 41.01 21.51
CA ARG A 141 12.80 39.63 21.87
C ARG A 141 12.06 38.63 21.01
N LEU A 142 12.68 37.50 20.77
CA LEU A 142 12.05 36.29 20.24
C LEU A 142 12.09 35.21 21.32
N SER A 143 11.08 34.36 21.33
CA SER A 143 10.96 33.22 22.24
C SER A 143 10.92 31.93 21.45
N ILE A 144 11.47 30.85 22.03
CA ILE A 144 11.43 29.52 21.44
C ILE A 144 10.56 28.64 22.33
N GLN A 145 9.57 27.98 21.73
CA GLN A 145 8.71 27.04 22.40
C GLN A 145 8.87 25.66 21.80
N ILE A 146 9.04 24.65 22.66
CA ILE A 146 9.08 23.25 22.27
C ILE A 146 7.87 22.55 22.90
N LEU A 147 7.04 21.93 22.07
CA LEU A 147 5.93 21.08 22.51
C LEU A 147 6.21 19.63 22.16
N LYS A 148 5.57 18.72 22.88
CA LYS A 148 5.66 17.27 22.66
C LYS A 148 4.27 16.70 22.38
N GLN A 149 4.19 15.88 21.35
CA GLN A 149 3.02 15.06 21.05
C GLN A 149 3.41 13.59 21.19
N THR A 150 2.62 12.82 21.93
CA THR A 150 2.84 11.39 22.11
C THR A 150 2.17 10.61 20.98
N VAL A 151 2.83 9.53 20.55
CA VAL A 151 2.32 8.56 19.58
C VAL A 151 2.18 7.23 20.29
N GLU A 152 1.00 6.62 20.25
CA GLU A 152 0.76 5.31 20.86
C GLU A 152 0.50 4.25 19.80
N ALA A 153 1.15 3.10 19.95
CA ALA A 153 1.01 1.99 19.03
C ALA A 153 -0.33 1.26 19.22
N LYS A 154 -1.17 1.30 18.18
CA LYS A 154 -2.40 0.53 18.04
C LYS A 154 -2.12 -0.81 17.37
N THR A 155 -3.06 -1.73 17.46
CA THR A 155 -2.91 -3.12 17.00
C THR A 155 -3.93 -3.44 15.92
N ARG A 156 -3.50 -4.13 14.86
CA ARG A 156 -4.38 -4.87 13.94
C ARG A 156 -4.04 -6.35 14.01
N LYS A 157 -5.07 -7.20 13.93
CA LYS A 157 -4.91 -8.64 13.89
C LYS A 157 -6.00 -9.29 13.05
N LEU A 158 -5.64 -10.31 12.28
CA LEU A 158 -6.56 -11.21 11.62
C LEU A 158 -6.20 -12.65 11.98
N SER A 159 -7.19 -13.53 11.92
CA SER A 159 -7.00 -14.96 12.14
C SER A 159 -7.83 -15.74 11.15
N ALA A 160 -7.33 -16.89 10.76
CA ALA A 160 -8.07 -17.86 9.97
C ALA A 160 -7.95 -19.24 10.61
N ARG A 161 -8.95 -20.07 10.31
CA ARG A 161 -8.98 -21.49 10.62
C ARG A 161 -9.43 -22.24 9.38
N TRP A 162 -8.92 -23.43 9.19
CA TRP A 162 -9.35 -24.34 8.13
C TRP A 162 -9.38 -25.77 8.67
N THR A 163 -10.15 -26.64 8.02
CA THR A 163 -10.22 -28.05 8.40
C THR A 163 -9.20 -28.86 7.60
N PHE A 164 -8.79 -30.00 8.16
CA PHE A 164 -7.86 -30.90 7.45
C PHE A 164 -8.51 -31.54 6.23
N GLU A 165 -9.80 -31.83 6.31
CA GLU A 165 -10.59 -32.38 5.20
C GLU A 165 -10.59 -31.40 4.03
N ALA A 166 -10.82 -30.11 4.29
CA ALA A 166 -10.78 -29.08 3.25
C ALA A 166 -9.39 -28.93 2.63
N ALA A 167 -8.33 -28.98 3.45
CA ALA A 167 -6.95 -28.91 2.96
C ALA A 167 -6.58 -30.11 2.09
N GLN A 168 -6.95 -31.32 2.52
CA GLN A 168 -6.73 -32.56 1.76
C GLN A 168 -7.51 -32.54 0.44
N ASP A 169 -8.77 -32.12 0.46
CA ASP A 169 -9.61 -32.03 -0.74
C ASP A 169 -9.09 -30.99 -1.73
N ALA A 170 -8.70 -29.79 -1.27
CA ALA A 170 -8.14 -28.75 -2.12
C ALA A 170 -6.80 -29.17 -2.72
N GLN A 171 -5.95 -29.83 -1.95
CA GLN A 171 -4.67 -30.34 -2.45
C GLN A 171 -4.88 -31.48 -3.47
N ALA A 172 -5.79 -32.42 -3.20
CA ALA A 172 -6.05 -33.56 -4.08
C ALA A 172 -6.77 -33.17 -5.38
N GLN A 173 -7.68 -32.19 -5.33
CA GLN A 173 -8.49 -31.80 -6.48
C GLN A 173 -7.90 -30.65 -7.30
N GLN A 174 -7.25 -29.69 -6.64
CA GLN A 174 -6.81 -28.44 -7.27
C GLN A 174 -5.30 -28.21 -7.12
N GLY A 175 -4.57 -29.05 -6.37
CA GLY A 175 -3.15 -28.87 -6.11
C GLY A 175 -2.83 -27.62 -5.28
N ILE A 176 -3.82 -27.09 -4.55
CA ILE A 176 -3.68 -25.86 -3.77
C ILE A 176 -3.29 -26.20 -2.34
N ASP A 177 -2.28 -25.50 -1.85
CA ASP A 177 -1.94 -25.45 -0.44
C ASP A 177 -2.77 -24.37 0.26
N ILE A 178 -3.79 -24.80 1.01
CA ILE A 178 -4.70 -23.90 1.74
C ILE A 178 -3.93 -23.09 2.79
N GLU A 179 -2.92 -23.67 3.44
CA GLU A 179 -2.15 -22.97 4.46
C GLU A 179 -1.44 -21.78 3.84
N ALA A 180 -0.66 -22.01 2.78
CA ALA A 180 0.06 -20.95 2.09
C ALA A 180 -0.87 -19.86 1.54
N GLU A 181 -2.03 -20.24 0.98
CA GLU A 181 -2.97 -19.30 0.38
C GLU A 181 -3.65 -18.41 1.45
N ILE A 182 -4.13 -19.00 2.54
CA ILE A 182 -4.73 -18.23 3.65
C ILE A 182 -3.68 -17.31 4.28
N MET A 183 -2.45 -17.79 4.45
CA MET A 183 -1.36 -16.99 5.01
C MET A 183 -1.05 -15.76 4.18
N ALA A 184 -0.99 -15.93 2.85
CA ALA A 184 -0.79 -14.82 1.93
C ALA A 184 -1.97 -13.85 1.93
N ALA A 185 -3.21 -14.37 1.90
CA ALA A 185 -4.42 -13.55 1.88
C ALA A 185 -4.55 -12.68 3.13
N LEU A 186 -4.34 -13.24 4.32
CA LEU A 186 -4.39 -12.49 5.58
C LEU A 186 -3.34 -11.38 5.64
N ALA A 187 -2.12 -11.67 5.22
CA ALA A 187 -1.03 -10.70 5.22
C ALA A 187 -1.34 -9.52 4.29
N GLN A 188 -1.80 -9.82 3.07
CA GLN A 188 -2.14 -8.80 2.09
C GLN A 188 -3.33 -7.96 2.55
N GLU A 189 -4.36 -8.57 3.15
CA GLU A 189 -5.54 -7.86 3.65
C GLU A 189 -5.18 -6.82 4.72
N ILE A 190 -4.35 -7.19 5.71
CA ILE A 190 -3.88 -6.25 6.74
C ILE A 190 -3.14 -5.07 6.10
N THR A 191 -2.28 -5.33 5.12
CA THR A 191 -1.53 -4.26 4.45
C THR A 191 -2.40 -3.33 3.62
N ALA A 192 -3.43 -3.88 2.94
CA ALA A 192 -4.38 -3.09 2.17
C ALA A 192 -5.27 -2.23 3.08
N GLU A 193 -5.69 -2.76 4.23
CA GLU A 193 -6.47 -2.02 5.21
C GLU A 193 -5.69 -0.84 5.80
N ILE A 194 -4.40 -1.04 6.12
CA ILE A 194 -3.51 0.04 6.59
C ILE A 194 -3.37 1.13 5.53
N ASP A 195 -3.19 0.76 4.27
CA ASP A 195 -3.09 1.72 3.17
C ASP A 195 -4.36 2.59 3.06
N GLN A 196 -5.52 1.97 3.12
CA GLN A 196 -6.81 2.66 3.07
C GLN A 196 -7.06 3.54 4.31
N GLU A 197 -6.67 3.08 5.51
CA GLU A 197 -6.72 3.91 6.72
C GLU A 197 -5.91 5.19 6.55
N VAL A 198 -4.66 5.07 6.07
CA VAL A 198 -3.76 6.22 5.88
C VAL A 198 -4.32 7.17 4.83
N LEU A 199 -4.78 6.67 3.68
CA LEU A 199 -5.36 7.51 2.63
C LEU A 199 -6.61 8.26 3.10
N ASN A 200 -7.51 7.58 3.81
CA ASN A 200 -8.72 8.20 4.35
C ASN A 200 -8.41 9.26 5.40
N SER A 201 -7.40 9.01 6.26
CA SER A 201 -6.94 9.97 7.25
C SER A 201 -6.37 11.22 6.59
N LEU A 202 -5.49 11.07 5.60
CA LEU A 202 -4.94 12.19 4.82
C LEU A 202 -6.02 12.99 4.08
N ARG A 203 -7.02 12.31 3.48
CA ARG A 203 -8.15 13.00 2.82
C ARG A 203 -8.99 13.81 3.80
N THR A 204 -9.17 13.30 5.02
CA THR A 204 -9.89 13.99 6.09
C THR A 204 -9.09 15.19 6.59
N LEU A 205 -7.78 15.02 6.81
CA LEU A 205 -6.86 16.06 7.23
C LEU A 205 -6.76 17.20 6.21
N ALA A 206 -6.81 16.90 4.92
CA ALA A 206 -6.77 17.90 3.85
C ALA A 206 -8.05 18.78 3.79
N GLY A 207 -9.11 18.42 4.51
CA GLY A 207 -10.34 19.21 4.59
C GLY A 207 -11.16 19.21 3.30
N THR A 208 -11.71 20.36 2.92
CA THR A 208 -12.47 20.57 1.68
C THR A 208 -11.60 21.23 0.61
N ALA A 209 -11.89 20.97 -0.66
CA ALA A 209 -11.20 21.66 -1.76
C ALA A 209 -11.43 23.17 -1.70
N GLU A 210 -10.35 23.95 -1.77
CA GLU A 210 -10.45 25.40 -1.77
C GLU A 210 -11.07 25.92 -3.07
N SER A 211 -11.76 27.06 -3.01
CA SER A 211 -12.59 27.58 -4.11
C SER A 211 -11.86 27.78 -5.44
N ASP A 212 -10.54 27.96 -5.40
CA ASP A 212 -9.71 28.24 -6.55
C ASP A 212 -8.96 27.02 -7.10
N VAL A 213 -9.16 25.84 -6.51
CA VAL A 213 -8.65 24.54 -6.97
C VAL A 213 -9.81 23.54 -7.19
N GLN A 214 -10.98 24.05 -7.58
CA GLN A 214 -12.13 23.24 -7.96
C GLN A 214 -12.17 23.11 -9.48
N TYR A 215 -12.13 21.87 -9.97
CA TYR A 215 -12.31 21.57 -11.38
C TYR A 215 -13.78 21.19 -11.64
N ASP A 216 -14.44 22.00 -12.45
CA ASP A 216 -15.76 21.72 -13.02
C ASP A 216 -15.65 21.85 -14.53
N GLN A 217 -15.88 20.76 -15.26
CA GLN A 217 -15.75 20.73 -16.71
C GLN A 217 -16.66 21.76 -17.39
N ASN A 218 -17.87 21.99 -16.87
CA ASN A 218 -18.82 22.96 -17.45
C ASN A 218 -18.40 24.43 -17.26
N ALA A 219 -17.50 24.69 -16.31
CA ALA A 219 -17.06 26.03 -15.93
C ALA A 219 -15.65 26.36 -16.47
N VAL A 220 -15.06 25.50 -17.31
CA VAL A 220 -13.77 25.77 -17.93
C VAL A 220 -13.90 26.99 -18.85
N SER A 221 -12.95 27.93 -18.75
CA SER A 221 -13.05 29.21 -19.42
C SER A 221 -12.96 29.09 -20.95
N GLY A 222 -13.93 29.69 -21.64
CA GLY A 222 -13.99 29.73 -23.11
C GLY A 222 -14.91 28.65 -23.70
N THR A 223 -15.17 28.72 -25.00
CA THR A 223 -15.85 27.64 -25.72
C THR A 223 -14.78 26.64 -26.17
N ALA A 224 -14.68 25.50 -25.50
CA ALA A 224 -13.76 24.45 -25.94
C ALA A 224 -14.25 23.80 -27.24
N THR A 225 -13.35 23.61 -28.19
CA THR A 225 -13.65 22.90 -29.45
C THR A 225 -13.59 21.38 -29.24
N PHE A 226 -12.81 20.93 -28.26
CA PHE A 226 -12.59 19.52 -27.94
C PHE A 226 -12.61 19.28 -26.43
N VAL A 227 -13.25 18.18 -26.00
CA VAL A 227 -13.33 17.75 -24.59
C VAL A 227 -11.94 17.56 -23.95
N GLY A 228 -10.95 17.15 -24.74
CA GLY A 228 -9.58 16.95 -24.25
C GLY A 228 -8.86 18.24 -23.84
N ASP A 229 -9.30 19.41 -24.31
CA ASP A 229 -8.79 20.70 -23.84
C ASP A 229 -9.39 21.09 -22.47
N GLU A 230 -10.65 20.72 -22.23
CA GLU A 230 -11.30 20.90 -20.92
C GLU A 230 -10.63 20.03 -19.86
N HIS A 231 -10.34 18.77 -20.21
CA HIS A 231 -9.63 17.83 -19.32
C HIS A 231 -8.23 18.32 -18.94
N ALA A 232 -7.56 19.10 -19.79
CA ALA A 232 -6.25 19.66 -19.49
C ALA A 232 -6.29 20.69 -18.33
N ALA A 233 -7.43 21.35 -18.11
CA ALA A 233 -7.58 22.31 -17.02
C ALA A 233 -7.46 21.66 -15.62
N LEU A 234 -7.77 20.37 -15.49
CA LEU A 234 -7.56 19.63 -14.24
C LEU A 234 -6.08 19.63 -13.82
N ALA A 235 -5.16 19.45 -14.76
CA ALA A 235 -3.72 19.47 -14.48
C ALA A 235 -3.26 20.84 -13.96
N VAL A 236 -3.88 21.92 -14.44
CA VAL A 236 -3.61 23.29 -13.95
C VAL A 236 -4.08 23.45 -12.50
N MET A 237 -5.27 22.92 -12.15
CA MET A 237 -5.77 22.96 -10.77
C MET A 237 -4.88 22.19 -9.80
N ILE A 238 -4.39 21.01 -10.21
CA ILE A 238 -3.44 20.22 -9.42
C ILE A 238 -2.12 20.99 -9.21
N ASN A 239 -1.58 21.61 -10.26
CA ASN A 239 -0.36 22.44 -10.14
C ASN A 239 -0.57 23.66 -9.23
N ARG A 240 -1.75 24.29 -9.29
CA ARG A 240 -2.09 25.39 -8.38
C ARG A 240 -2.14 24.93 -6.92
N ALA A 241 -2.78 23.79 -6.66
CA ALA A 241 -2.80 23.17 -5.33
C ALA A 241 -1.37 22.86 -4.83
N ALA A 242 -0.51 22.33 -5.70
CA ALA A 242 0.90 22.07 -5.37
C ALA A 242 1.66 23.36 -4.98
N ASN A 243 1.47 24.46 -5.71
CA ASN A 243 2.09 25.74 -5.38
C ASN A 243 1.53 26.36 -4.09
N LYS A 244 0.24 26.19 -3.81
CA LYS A 244 -0.34 26.59 -2.50
C LYS A 244 0.28 25.84 -1.34
N ILE A 245 0.54 24.54 -1.49
CA ILE A 245 1.29 23.77 -0.48
C ILE A 245 2.69 24.37 -0.29
N ALA A 246 3.38 24.80 -1.36
CA ALA A 246 4.68 25.48 -1.23
C ALA A 246 4.60 26.77 -0.42
N GLN A 247 3.56 27.59 -0.67
CA GLN A 247 3.36 28.84 0.05
C GLN A 247 3.09 28.61 1.54
N ARG A 248 2.25 27.62 1.87
CA ARG A 248 1.89 27.29 3.27
C ARG A 248 3.02 26.60 4.03
N THR A 249 3.71 25.65 3.41
CA THR A 249 4.77 24.89 4.10
C THR A 249 6.13 25.59 4.08
N ARG A 250 6.41 26.44 3.08
CA ARG A 250 7.74 26.99 2.76
C ARG A 250 8.85 25.94 2.58
N ARG A 251 8.48 24.69 2.28
CA ARG A 251 9.43 23.57 2.11
C ARG A 251 9.54 23.11 0.66
N GLY A 252 8.43 23.11 -0.05
CA GLY A 252 8.40 22.77 -1.47
C GLY A 252 6.97 22.67 -2.00
N ALA A 253 6.84 22.67 -3.32
CA ALA A 253 5.56 22.40 -3.96
C ALA A 253 5.15 20.94 -3.79
N GLY A 254 3.84 20.69 -3.76
CA GLY A 254 3.28 19.34 -3.75
C GLY A 254 3.93 18.45 -4.81
N ASN A 255 4.38 17.26 -4.41
CA ASN A 255 5.20 16.37 -5.23
C ASN A 255 4.56 14.99 -5.44
N PHE A 256 3.42 14.72 -4.81
CA PHE A 256 2.59 13.57 -5.13
C PHE A 256 1.12 13.95 -5.25
N ALA A 257 0.40 13.17 -6.04
CA ALA A 257 -1.07 13.20 -6.10
C ALA A 257 -1.63 11.79 -6.06
N VAL A 258 -2.75 11.59 -5.35
CA VAL A 258 -3.51 10.35 -5.32
C VAL A 258 -4.87 10.59 -5.97
N VAL A 259 -5.14 9.90 -7.06
CA VAL A 259 -6.34 10.07 -7.89
C VAL A 259 -7.22 8.82 -7.88
N SER A 260 -8.52 8.99 -8.13
CA SER A 260 -9.43 7.88 -8.43
C SER A 260 -9.21 7.35 -9.84
N PRO A 261 -9.62 6.11 -10.16
CA PRO A 261 -9.56 5.58 -11.53
C PRO A 261 -10.31 6.46 -12.55
N HIS A 262 -11.41 7.08 -12.14
CA HIS A 262 -12.15 8.06 -12.94
C HIS A 262 -11.33 9.33 -13.23
N THR A 263 -10.65 9.88 -12.24
CA THR A 263 -9.83 11.08 -12.47
C THR A 263 -8.58 10.76 -13.27
N LEU A 264 -8.06 9.53 -13.15
CA LEU A 264 -6.95 9.06 -13.97
C LEU A 264 -7.32 9.06 -15.46
N THR A 265 -8.53 8.64 -15.84
CA THR A 265 -8.92 8.65 -17.26
C THR A 265 -8.97 10.07 -17.80
N VAL A 266 -9.45 11.05 -17.03
CA VAL A 266 -9.43 12.49 -17.39
C VAL A 266 -8.00 12.98 -17.64
N LEU A 267 -7.07 12.65 -16.74
CA LEU A 267 -5.65 13.03 -16.91
C LEU A 267 -5.02 12.37 -18.16
N GLN A 268 -5.49 11.18 -18.52
CA GLN A 268 -5.01 10.41 -19.67
C GLN A 268 -5.61 10.85 -21.00
N SER A 269 -6.83 11.40 -21.03
CA SER A 269 -7.52 11.87 -22.23
C SER A 269 -7.20 13.31 -22.62
N ALA A 270 -6.60 14.09 -21.71
CA ALA A 270 -6.27 15.48 -21.94
C ALA A 270 -5.26 15.67 -23.10
N THR A 271 -5.64 16.49 -24.09
CA THR A 271 -4.93 16.67 -25.37
C THR A 271 -3.59 17.39 -25.22
N THR A 272 -3.47 18.28 -24.23
CA THR A 272 -2.24 19.03 -23.89
C THR A 272 -1.66 18.60 -22.53
N SER A 273 -1.95 17.37 -22.09
CA SER A 273 -1.49 16.88 -20.80
C SER A 273 0.04 16.81 -20.70
N ALA A 274 0.60 17.45 -19.67
CA ALA A 274 1.98 17.23 -19.23
C ALA A 274 2.12 15.90 -18.43
N PHE A 275 1.14 15.00 -18.54
CA PHE A 275 1.13 13.74 -17.82
C PHE A 275 1.91 12.69 -18.61
N ALA A 276 3.12 12.40 -18.13
CA ALA A 276 3.94 11.34 -18.67
C ALA A 276 3.62 10.04 -17.91
N ARG A 277 3.03 9.07 -18.60
CA ARG A 277 2.84 7.73 -18.06
C ARG A 277 4.20 7.12 -17.77
N THR A 278 4.32 6.37 -16.69
CA THR A 278 5.50 5.52 -16.48
C THR A 278 5.47 4.45 -17.56
N THR A 279 6.31 4.57 -18.59
CA THR A 279 6.48 3.54 -19.60
C THR A 279 7.04 2.30 -18.90
N GLU A 280 6.21 1.29 -18.68
CA GLU A 280 6.69 -0.08 -18.46
C GLU A 280 7.63 -0.39 -19.64
N GLY A 281 8.91 -0.63 -19.35
CA GLY A 281 9.75 -1.35 -20.29
C GLY A 281 9.09 -2.68 -20.61
N THR A 282 9.05 -3.04 -21.90
CA THR A 282 8.65 -4.35 -22.45
C THR A 282 7.68 -5.14 -21.59
N PHE A 283 6.36 -4.94 -21.73
CA PHE A 283 5.27 -5.92 -21.46
C PHE A 283 5.61 -7.10 -20.52
N GLU A 284 6.13 -6.83 -19.32
CA GLU A 284 6.54 -7.85 -18.36
C GLU A 284 5.56 -7.80 -17.20
N ALA A 285 4.60 -8.72 -17.24
CA ALA A 285 3.67 -9.10 -16.17
C ALA A 285 2.67 -8.00 -15.73
N PRO A 286 1.50 -8.38 -15.15
CA PRO A 286 0.50 -7.42 -14.68
C PRO A 286 1.03 -6.73 -13.43
N THR A 287 1.85 -5.69 -13.57
CA THR A 287 2.31 -4.95 -12.39
C THR A 287 1.17 -4.03 -11.96
N ASN A 288 0.45 -4.47 -10.93
CA ASN A 288 -0.55 -3.70 -10.19
C ASN A 288 0.13 -2.57 -9.40
N THR A 289 0.97 -1.78 -10.08
CA THR A 289 1.74 -0.69 -9.52
C THR A 289 0.84 0.52 -9.42
N LYS A 290 0.57 0.97 -8.19
CA LYS A 290 -0.26 2.17 -7.98
C LYS A 290 0.36 3.45 -8.54
N LEU A 291 1.67 3.50 -8.81
CA LEU A 291 2.31 4.63 -9.50
C LEU A 291 2.03 4.53 -11.00
N VAL A 292 1.27 5.49 -11.55
CA VAL A 292 0.84 5.44 -12.96
C VAL A 292 1.61 6.40 -13.85
N GLY A 293 2.25 7.41 -13.27
CA GLY A 293 2.96 8.41 -14.06
C GLY A 293 3.50 9.56 -13.24
N THR A 294 4.06 10.51 -13.97
CA THR A 294 4.46 11.81 -13.42
C THR A 294 3.73 12.92 -14.16
N LEU A 295 3.20 13.89 -13.41
CA LEU A 295 2.70 15.14 -13.96
C LEU A 295 3.83 16.17 -14.00
N ASN A 296 4.05 16.75 -15.18
CA ASN A 296 5.05 17.79 -15.43
C ASN A 296 6.49 17.38 -15.04
N GLY A 297 6.80 16.08 -15.15
CA GLY A 297 8.12 15.51 -14.85
C GLY A 297 8.56 15.53 -13.39
N ALA A 298 7.76 16.08 -12.47
CA ALA A 298 8.14 16.28 -11.07
C ALA A 298 7.16 15.66 -10.07
N MET A 299 5.85 15.67 -10.35
CA MET A 299 4.84 15.19 -9.41
C MET A 299 4.46 13.74 -9.69
N LYS A 300 4.65 12.85 -8.72
CA LYS A 300 4.27 11.44 -8.83
C LYS A 300 2.76 11.27 -8.70
N VAL A 301 2.13 10.60 -9.65
CA VAL A 301 0.68 10.34 -9.61
C VAL A 301 0.43 8.89 -9.29
N TYR A 302 -0.26 8.67 -8.16
CA TYR A 302 -0.69 7.37 -7.68
C TYR A 302 -2.20 7.19 -7.88
N VAL A 303 -2.63 5.95 -8.11
CA VAL A 303 -4.04 5.59 -8.23
C VAL A 303 -4.49 4.80 -7.01
N ASP A 304 -5.59 5.24 -6.43
CA ASP A 304 -6.32 4.50 -5.41
C ASP A 304 -7.43 3.67 -6.06
N ALA A 305 -7.19 2.39 -6.28
CA ALA A 305 -8.13 1.48 -6.94
C ALA A 305 -9.45 1.27 -6.17
N TYR A 306 -9.49 1.61 -4.88
CA TYR A 306 -10.69 1.50 -4.05
C TYR A 306 -11.51 2.80 -3.99
N ALA A 307 -10.98 3.90 -4.54
CA ALA A 307 -11.67 5.18 -4.54
C ALA A 307 -12.86 5.18 -5.50
N SER A 308 -14.01 5.67 -5.04
CA SER A 308 -15.16 5.97 -5.89
C SER A 308 -14.87 7.09 -6.89
N ASP A 309 -15.69 7.18 -7.94
CA ASP A 309 -15.54 8.19 -8.99
C ASP A 309 -15.67 9.63 -8.48
N SER A 310 -16.48 9.85 -7.44
CA SER A 310 -16.67 11.15 -6.78
C SER A 310 -15.54 11.55 -5.82
N THR A 311 -14.52 10.68 -5.66
CA THR A 311 -13.42 10.95 -4.74
C THR A 311 -12.48 12.00 -5.34
N ASP A 312 -12.37 13.14 -4.67
CA ASP A 312 -11.45 14.23 -5.03
C ASP A 312 -9.99 13.78 -5.15
N VAL A 313 -9.20 14.53 -5.90
CA VAL A 313 -7.75 14.31 -5.96
C VAL A 313 -7.11 14.83 -4.67
N LEU A 314 -6.31 13.98 -4.04
CA LEU A 314 -5.45 14.37 -2.93
C LEU A 314 -4.09 14.78 -3.48
N VAL A 315 -3.65 16.00 -3.22
CA VAL A 315 -2.31 16.50 -3.55
C VAL A 315 -1.55 16.69 -2.25
N GLY A 316 -0.28 16.29 -2.20
CA GLY A 316 0.52 16.43 -0.99
C GLY A 316 1.99 16.66 -1.26
N TYR A 317 2.69 17.09 -0.20
CA TYR A 317 4.13 17.23 -0.17
C TYR A 317 4.74 16.24 0.83
N LYS A 318 5.76 15.49 0.38
CA LYS A 318 6.68 14.74 1.24
C LYS A 318 8.11 15.16 0.93
N GLY A 319 8.86 15.63 1.92
CA GLY A 319 10.26 15.99 1.78
C GLY A 319 11.17 14.76 1.59
N THR A 320 12.46 15.00 1.36
CA THR A 320 13.46 13.92 1.26
C THR A 320 13.77 13.30 2.63
N SER A 321 13.49 14.00 3.72
CA SER A 321 13.59 13.50 5.07
C SER A 321 12.25 12.91 5.53
N GLU A 322 12.27 11.76 6.19
CA GLU A 322 11.07 11.13 6.78
C GLU A 322 10.43 11.94 7.91
N ALA A 323 11.11 12.98 8.42
CA ALA A 323 10.54 13.93 9.36
C ALA A 323 9.70 15.02 8.69
N ASP A 324 9.74 15.11 7.36
CA ASP A 324 9.10 16.17 6.59
C ASP A 324 7.91 15.63 5.78
N ALA A 325 6.81 15.38 6.48
CA ALA A 325 5.59 14.83 5.89
C ALA A 325 4.34 15.35 6.62
N ALA A 326 3.18 15.23 5.97
CA ALA A 326 1.90 15.60 6.56
C ALA A 326 1.52 14.74 7.78
N ALA A 327 1.82 13.44 7.71
CA ALA A 327 1.53 12.48 8.74
C ALA A 327 2.69 11.49 8.90
N PHE A 328 2.75 10.83 10.05
CA PHE A 328 3.78 9.84 10.36
C PHE A 328 3.17 8.48 10.63
N TYR A 329 3.65 7.49 9.89
CA TYR A 329 3.43 6.08 10.16
C TYR A 329 4.61 5.53 10.97
N CYS A 330 4.30 5.05 12.16
CA CYS A 330 5.28 4.70 13.16
C CYS A 330 5.19 3.20 13.48
N PRO A 331 5.82 2.31 12.69
CA PRO A 331 5.76 0.87 12.94
C PRO A 331 6.48 0.54 14.26
N TYR A 332 5.83 -0.30 15.09
CA TYR A 332 6.40 -0.81 16.33
C TYR A 332 6.71 -2.31 16.24
N ILE A 333 5.72 -3.12 15.89
CA ILE A 333 5.91 -4.54 15.59
C ILE A 333 5.46 -4.75 14.15
N PRO A 334 6.35 -5.21 13.24
CA PRO A 334 5.97 -5.53 11.88
C PRO A 334 4.96 -6.68 11.85
N LEU A 335 4.45 -7.01 10.67
CA LEU A 335 3.53 -8.12 10.51
C LEU A 335 4.16 -9.43 11.04
N MET A 336 3.61 -9.96 12.14
CA MET A 336 4.07 -11.16 12.81
C MET A 336 3.02 -12.26 12.69
N SER A 337 3.43 -13.45 12.26
CA SER A 337 2.60 -14.66 12.26
C SER A 337 2.75 -15.39 13.59
N SER A 338 1.65 -15.96 14.10
CA SER A 338 1.66 -16.90 15.23
C SER A 338 2.27 -18.27 14.88
N GLY A 339 2.45 -18.56 13.60
CA GLY A 339 2.55 -19.94 13.11
C GLY A 339 1.21 -20.66 13.19
N VAL A 340 1.13 -21.82 12.54
CA VAL A 340 -0.06 -22.68 12.61
C VAL A 340 -0.09 -23.41 13.95
N VAL A 341 -1.20 -23.25 14.67
CA VAL A 341 -1.46 -23.88 15.97
C VAL A 341 -2.72 -24.70 15.85
N LEU A 342 -2.73 -25.91 16.41
CA LEU A 342 -3.93 -26.74 16.47
C LEU A 342 -4.79 -26.35 17.66
N ASP A 343 -6.07 -26.06 17.41
CA ASP A 343 -7.05 -25.84 18.48
C ASP A 343 -7.21 -27.16 19.26
N PRO A 344 -6.96 -27.20 20.58
CA PRO A 344 -7.07 -28.43 21.36
C PRO A 344 -8.50 -28.96 21.47
N SER A 345 -9.52 -28.17 21.10
CA SER A 345 -10.92 -28.57 21.16
C SER A 345 -11.44 -29.15 19.85
N SER A 346 -11.11 -28.55 18.71
CA SER A 346 -11.55 -29.00 17.38
C SER A 346 -10.47 -29.73 16.58
N PHE A 347 -9.21 -29.67 17.02
CA PHE A 347 -8.02 -30.13 16.29
C PHE A 347 -7.83 -29.47 14.93
N GLU A 348 -8.51 -28.36 14.65
CA GLU A 348 -8.35 -27.62 13.41
C GLU A 348 -7.09 -26.73 13.45
N PRO A 349 -6.36 -26.63 12.32
CA PRO A 349 -5.34 -25.60 12.13
C PRO A 349 -5.90 -24.18 12.26
N VAL A 350 -5.25 -23.37 13.10
CA VAL A 350 -5.53 -21.95 13.30
C VAL A 350 -4.25 -21.15 13.13
N VAL A 351 -4.33 -20.01 12.45
CA VAL A 351 -3.24 -19.05 12.35
C VAL A 351 -3.73 -17.63 12.59
N SER A 352 -2.85 -16.79 13.11
CA SER A 352 -3.12 -15.37 13.27
C SER A 352 -1.93 -14.52 12.85
N PHE A 353 -2.23 -13.39 12.22
CA PHE A 353 -1.29 -12.31 11.98
C PHE A 353 -1.62 -11.13 12.89
N MET A 354 -0.57 -10.47 13.37
CA MET A 354 -0.67 -9.25 14.17
C MET A 354 0.35 -8.24 13.68
N THR A 355 -0.02 -6.96 13.70
CA THR A 355 0.90 -5.83 13.52
C THR A 355 0.57 -4.75 14.54
N ARG A 356 1.58 -3.97 14.93
CA ARG A 356 1.42 -2.84 15.85
C ARG A 356 2.12 -1.61 15.31
N TYR A 357 1.41 -0.51 15.24
CA TYR A 357 1.93 0.75 14.72
C TYR A 357 1.17 1.94 15.30
N GLY A 358 1.84 3.09 15.34
CA GLY A 358 1.22 4.38 15.59
C GLY A 358 0.95 5.10 14.28
N TYR A 359 -0.17 5.82 14.21
CA TYR A 359 -0.41 6.81 13.17
C TYR A 359 -0.67 8.15 13.86
N VAL A 360 0.02 9.19 13.39
CA VAL A 360 -0.09 10.52 14.00
C VAL A 360 -0.08 11.62 12.97
N GLU A 361 -0.98 12.57 13.17
CA GLU A 361 -1.04 13.84 12.48
C GLU A 361 -0.76 14.94 13.49
N LEU A 362 0.12 15.88 13.13
CA LEU A 362 0.42 17.04 13.96
C LEU A 362 -0.59 18.16 13.65
N ASN A 363 -1.80 18.03 14.18
CA ASN A 363 -2.92 18.96 13.92
C ASN A 363 -3.44 19.69 15.17
N ASN A 364 -3.07 19.23 16.37
CA ASN A 364 -3.55 19.81 17.62
C ASN A 364 -2.60 20.90 18.12
N THR A 365 -3.04 22.15 18.03
CA THR A 365 -2.28 23.35 18.42
C THR A 365 -1.91 23.42 19.91
N ALA A 366 -2.58 22.63 20.77
CA ALA A 366 -2.27 22.57 22.20
C ALA A 366 -1.11 21.63 22.55
N SER A 367 -0.92 20.56 21.78
CA SER A 367 0.12 19.53 22.02
C SER A 367 1.22 19.52 20.96
N SER A 368 0.97 20.18 19.83
CA SER A 368 1.90 20.22 18.71
C SER A 368 1.83 21.57 18.04
N LEU A 369 3.00 21.99 17.61
CA LEU A 369 3.14 23.14 16.77
C LEU A 369 3.18 22.70 15.30
N GLY A 370 2.95 21.45 14.92
CA GLY A 370 2.87 21.09 13.51
C GLY A 370 1.59 21.60 12.85
N ASN A 371 1.66 21.92 11.55
CA ASN A 371 0.49 22.19 10.72
C ASN A 371 0.38 21.12 9.65
N ALA A 372 -0.02 19.91 10.05
CA ALA A 372 -0.10 18.75 9.17
C ALA A 372 -0.99 19.01 7.91
N ALA A 373 -2.08 19.77 8.06
CA ALA A 373 -2.97 20.10 6.95
C ALA A 373 -2.33 20.97 5.85
N ASP A 374 -1.32 21.79 6.19
CA ASP A 374 -0.67 22.69 5.22
C ASP A 374 0.10 21.92 4.14
N TYR A 375 0.50 20.68 4.45
CA TYR A 375 1.19 19.77 3.53
C TYR A 375 0.27 19.14 2.48
N LEU A 376 -1.04 19.28 2.63
CA LEU A 376 -2.04 18.61 1.81
C LEU A 376 -2.99 19.62 1.17
N ALA A 377 -3.55 19.26 0.03
CA ALA A 377 -4.64 19.98 -0.61
C ALA A 377 -5.55 18.99 -1.32
N ARG A 378 -6.83 19.32 -1.41
CA ARG A 378 -7.79 18.59 -2.25
C ARG A 378 -8.14 19.41 -3.47
N VAL A 379 -8.22 18.74 -4.60
CA VAL A 379 -8.73 19.29 -5.86
C VAL A 379 -10.03 18.55 -6.15
N SER A 380 -11.15 19.27 -6.08
CA SER A 380 -12.45 18.66 -6.37
C SER A 380 -12.65 18.52 -7.86
N VAL A 381 -13.33 17.46 -8.26
CA VAL A 381 -13.59 17.11 -9.67
C VAL A 381 -15.10 16.96 -9.83
N ALA A 382 -15.70 17.77 -10.70
CA ALA A 382 -17.15 17.81 -10.90
C ALA A 382 -17.54 17.80 -12.40
N ASN A 383 -18.72 17.25 -12.66
CA ASN A 383 -19.41 17.26 -13.96
C ASN A 383 -18.58 16.75 -15.14
N VAL A 384 -17.73 15.75 -14.91
CA VAL A 384 -16.86 15.20 -15.95
C VAL A 384 -17.67 14.41 -16.97
N THR A 385 -17.49 14.72 -18.25
CA THR A 385 -18.01 13.98 -19.39
C THR A 385 -16.88 13.59 -20.33
N PHE A 386 -16.99 12.39 -20.91
CA PHE A 386 -16.01 11.83 -21.85
C PHE A 386 -16.50 11.80 -23.31
N SER A 387 -17.71 12.32 -23.57
CA SER A 387 -18.45 12.19 -24.83
C SER A 387 -18.84 13.54 -25.41
#